data_AF-A0A952DB41-F1
#
_entry.id   AF-A0A952DB41-F1
#
_cell.length_a   1.000
_cell.length_b   1.000
_cell.length_c   1.000
_cell.angle_alpha   90.00
_cell.angle_beta   90.00
_cell.angle_gamma   90.00
#
_symmetry.space_group_name_H-M   'P 1'
#
loop_
_entity.id
_entity.type
_entity.pdbx_description
1 polymer ?
#
loop_
_entity_poly.entity_id
_entity_poly.type
_entity_poly.pdbx_seq_one_letter_code
_entity_poly.pdbx_strand_id
1 'polypeptide(L)'
;MTARLVEVALPLPLFRTFTYAVPEGLRHAVGPGTRVVAPFRRRTAIGVVVAESDGSGLGGVEAKPIIDTPDATPAFRPDLLAVGRWMADYYVSPVGLVLRAALPAA
;
A
#
# COMPACT_ATOMS: atom_id res chain seq x y z
N MET A 1 -13.26 11.62 -15.59
CA MET A 1 -12.88 11.55 -14.16
C MET A 1 -11.73 10.58 -14.04
N THR A 2 -10.54 11.04 -13.68
CA THR A 2 -9.34 10.19 -13.61
C THR A 2 -9.42 9.25 -12.41
N ALA A 3 -9.16 7.96 -12.62
CA ALA A 3 -9.07 7.00 -11.53
C ALA A 3 -7.89 7.38 -10.62
N ARG A 4 -8.14 7.48 -9.31
CA ARG A 4 -7.07 7.72 -8.34
C ARG A 4 -6.34 6.39 -8.11
N LEU A 5 -5.02 6.41 -8.24
CA LEU A 5 -4.17 5.23 -8.09
C LEU A 5 -3.24 5.42 -6.91
N VAL A 6 -2.92 4.33 -6.23
CA VAL A 6 -2.00 4.32 -5.08
C VAL A 6 -1.02 3.17 -5.17
N GLU A 7 0.15 3.36 -4.59
CA GLU A 7 1.15 2.32 -4.42
C GLU A 7 0.96 1.62 -3.08
N VAL A 8 0.89 0.31 -3.11
CA VAL A 8 0.68 -0.53 -1.93
C VAL A 8 1.88 -1.45 -1.72
N ALA A 9 2.46 -1.38 -0.53
CA ALA A 9 3.45 -2.33 -0.04
C ALA A 9 2.72 -3.54 0.58
N LEU A 10 2.87 -4.72 -0.03
CA LEU A 10 2.36 -5.97 0.51
C LEU A 10 3.44 -6.64 1.37
N PRO A 11 3.09 -7.33 2.47
CA PRO A 11 4.04 -8.00 3.38
C PRO A 11 4.60 -9.29 2.75
N LEU A 12 5.37 -9.13 1.68
CA LEU A 12 5.98 -10.17 0.87
C LEU A 12 7.48 -9.89 0.76
N PRO A 13 8.32 -10.93 0.58
CA PRO A 13 9.76 -10.78 0.37
C PRO A 13 10.06 -10.28 -1.05
N LEU A 14 9.51 -9.11 -1.42
CA LEU A 14 9.63 -8.50 -2.73
C LEU A 14 10.05 -7.04 -2.58
N PHE A 15 11.10 -6.64 -3.30
CA PHE A 15 11.63 -5.28 -3.35
C PHE A 15 10.82 -4.37 -4.28
N ARG A 16 9.49 -4.40 -4.16
CA ARG A 16 8.60 -3.59 -4.99
C ARG A 16 7.25 -3.36 -4.31
N THR A 17 6.58 -2.32 -4.77
CA THR A 17 5.18 -2.00 -4.50
C THR A 17 4.30 -2.47 -5.66
N PHE A 18 3.00 -2.38 -5.46
CA PHE A 18 1.97 -2.72 -6.44
C PHE A 18 0.98 -1.58 -6.56
N THR A 19 0.63 -1.20 -7.79
CA THR A 19 -0.32 -0.13 -8.07
C THR A 19 -1.75 -0.66 -8.05
N TYR A 20 -2.64 0.03 -7.33
CA TYR A 20 -4.06 -0.29 -7.24
C TYR A 20 -4.91 0.94 -7.49
N ALA A 21 -6.12 0.74 -8.01
CA ALA A 21 -7.13 1.78 -8.13
C ALA A 21 -7.89 1.96 -6.81
N VAL A 22 -8.19 3.21 -6.48
CA VAL A 22 -9.02 3.58 -5.33
C VAL A 22 -10.48 3.72 -5.82
N PRO A 23 -11.40 2.84 -5.39
CA PRO A 23 -12.82 2.98 -5.72
C PRO A 23 -13.41 4.28 -5.17
N GLU A 24 -14.47 4.78 -5.79
CA GLU A 24 -15.13 6.04 -5.41
C GLU A 24 -15.51 6.07 -3.91
N GLY A 25 -16.13 4.99 -3.42
CA GLY A 25 -16.56 4.87 -2.02
C GLY A 25 -15.43 4.84 -0.99
N LEU A 26 -14.18 4.61 -1.42
CA LEU A 26 -13.00 4.55 -0.55
C LEU A 26 -12.07 5.77 -0.70
N ARG A 27 -12.41 6.75 -1.55
CA ARG A 27 -11.52 7.89 -1.85
C ARG A 27 -11.08 8.68 -0.64
N HIS A 28 -11.95 8.86 0.35
CA HIS A 28 -11.64 9.63 1.55
C HIS A 28 -10.94 8.80 2.63
N ALA A 29 -11.10 7.48 2.62
CA ALA A 29 -10.51 6.58 3.60
C ALA A 29 -9.09 6.14 3.21
N VAL A 30 -8.82 6.01 1.90
CA VAL A 30 -7.53 5.52 1.40
C VAL A 30 -6.55 6.67 1.21
N GLY A 31 -5.37 6.54 1.79
CA GLY A 31 -4.22 7.42 1.55
C GLY A 31 -2.94 6.86 2.17
N PRO A 32 -1.78 7.52 2.02
CA PRO A 32 -0.52 7.07 2.60
C PRO A 32 -0.64 6.71 4.09
N GLY A 33 -0.10 5.56 4.47
CA GLY A 33 -0.14 5.00 5.81
C GLY A 33 -1.40 4.18 6.13
N THR A 34 -2.39 4.18 5.24
CA THR A 34 -3.62 3.39 5.40
C THR A 34 -3.37 1.93 5.08
N ARG A 35 -3.90 1.01 5.91
CA ARG A 35 -3.94 -0.41 5.54
C ARG A 35 -5.08 -0.65 4.56
N VAL A 36 -4.84 -1.50 3.58
CA VAL A 36 -5.81 -1.82 2.53
C VAL A 36 -5.86 -3.32 2.30
N VAL A 37 -7.06 -3.85 2.07
CA VAL A 37 -7.28 -5.19 1.54
C VAL A 37 -7.23 -5.10 0.02
N ALA A 38 -6.29 -5.81 -0.59
CA ALA A 38 -6.09 -5.77 -2.03
C ALA A 38 -6.01 -7.18 -2.63
N PRO A 39 -6.48 -7.37 -3.88
CA PRO A 39 -6.33 -8.64 -4.58
C PRO A 39 -4.87 -8.87 -4.96
N PHE A 40 -4.35 -10.04 -4.65
CA PHE A 40 -3.01 -10.47 -5.03
C PHE A 40 -3.03 -11.90 -5.55
N ARG A 41 -2.82 -12.06 -6.87
CA ARG A 41 -3.00 -13.33 -7.59
C ARG A 41 -4.39 -13.93 -7.33
N ARG A 42 -4.47 -15.11 -6.71
CA ARG A 42 -5.70 -15.87 -6.42
C ARG A 42 -6.21 -15.69 -4.98
N ARG A 43 -5.66 -14.72 -4.23
CA ARG A 43 -6.01 -14.45 -2.83
C ARG A 43 -6.11 -12.95 -2.58
N THR A 44 -6.52 -12.58 -1.38
CA THR A 44 -6.40 -11.22 -0.86
C THR A 44 -5.16 -11.10 0.04
N ALA A 45 -4.66 -9.88 0.18
CA ALA A 45 -3.59 -9.54 1.10
C ALA A 45 -3.88 -8.17 1.73
N ILE A 46 -3.46 -8.00 2.98
CA ILE A 46 -3.47 -6.71 3.64
C ILE A 46 -2.11 -6.05 3.40
N GLY A 47 -2.11 -4.87 2.80
CA GLY A 47 -0.92 -4.05 2.57
C GLY A 47 -1.06 -2.66 3.18
N VAL A 48 -0.03 -1.85 3.00
CA VAL A 48 0.00 -0.44 3.43
C VAL A 48 0.18 0.44 2.19
N VAL A 49 -0.64 1.47 2.06
CA VAL A 49 -0.46 2.49 1.02
C VAL A 49 0.78 3.32 1.35
N VAL A 50 1.74 3.41 0.44
CA VAL A 50 3.00 4.13 0.66
C VAL A 50 3.06 5.46 -0.08
N ALA A 51 2.31 5.62 -1.17
CA ALA A 51 2.27 6.84 -1.99
C ALA A 51 1.03 6.86 -2.89
N GLU A 52 0.72 8.04 -3.44
CA GLU A 52 -0.09 8.14 -4.65
C GLU A 52 0.70 7.62 -5.86
N SER A 53 0.00 7.12 -6.87
CA SER A 53 0.60 6.66 -8.11
C SER A 53 0.02 7.41 -9.31
N ASP A 54 0.87 7.70 -10.29
CA ASP A 54 0.47 8.21 -11.60
C ASP A 54 0.17 7.09 -12.61
N GLY A 55 0.34 5.82 -12.20
CA GLY A 55 0.11 4.64 -13.04
C GLY A 55 1.26 4.32 -14.01
N SER A 56 2.38 5.04 -13.98
CA SER A 56 3.54 4.81 -14.86
C SER A 56 4.07 3.38 -14.80
N GLY A 57 4.03 2.74 -13.62
CA GLY A 57 4.48 1.36 -13.40
C GLY A 57 3.55 0.25 -13.93
N LEU A 58 2.38 0.58 -14.47
CA LEU A 58 1.39 -0.41 -14.90
C LEU A 58 1.69 -1.04 -16.28
N GLY A 59 2.50 -0.39 -17.12
CA GLY A 59 2.87 -0.93 -18.43
C GLY A 59 1.67 -1.25 -19.34
N GLY A 60 0.60 -0.45 -19.26
CA GLY A 60 -0.63 -0.65 -20.04
C GLY A 60 -1.63 -1.66 -19.45
N VAL A 61 -1.34 -2.26 -18.29
CA VAL A 61 -2.28 -3.14 -17.58
C VAL A 61 -3.22 -2.30 -16.70
N GLU A 62 -4.49 -2.68 -16.64
CA GLU A 62 -5.45 -2.01 -15.76
C GLU A 62 -5.17 -2.33 -14.28
N ALA A 63 -5.19 -1.30 -13.43
CA ALA A 63 -5.00 -1.46 -12.00
C ALA A 63 -6.22 -2.14 -11.37
N LYS A 64 -6.00 -3.19 -10.57
CA LYS A 64 -7.08 -3.82 -9.80
C LYS A 64 -7.58 -2.86 -8.71
N PRO A 65 -8.88 -2.88 -8.36
CA PRO A 65 -9.41 -2.05 -7.29
C PRO A 65 -9.00 -2.55 -5.90
N ILE A 66 -8.81 -1.61 -4.96
CA ILE A 66 -8.79 -1.92 -3.52
C ILE A 66 -10.16 -2.47 -3.12
N ILE A 67 -10.16 -3.50 -2.27
CA ILE A 67 -11.37 -4.16 -1.80
C ILE A 67 -11.94 -3.43 -0.59
N ASP A 68 -11.10 -3.09 0.39
CA ASP A 68 -11.53 -2.50 1.65
C ASP A 68 -10.36 -1.85 2.43
N THR A 69 -10.68 -1.11 3.49
CA THR A 69 -9.74 -0.58 4.50
C THR A 69 -10.13 -1.10 5.89
N PRO A 70 -9.32 -1.95 6.54
CA PRO A 70 -9.68 -2.56 7.83
C PRO A 70 -9.63 -1.56 9.01
N ASP A 71 -9.10 -0.35 8.80
CA ASP A 71 -8.97 0.67 9.83
C ASP A 71 -9.78 1.91 9.46
N ALA A 72 -10.35 2.58 10.47
CA ALA A 72 -11.03 3.86 10.29
C ALA A 72 -10.06 5.03 10.04
N THR A 73 -8.80 4.88 10.46
CA THR A 73 -7.75 5.90 10.32
C THR A 73 -6.46 5.25 9.84
N PRO A 74 -5.56 6.00 9.15
CA PRO A 74 -4.27 5.48 8.74
C PRO A 74 -3.50 4.84 9.90
N ALA A 75 -2.98 3.63 9.70
CA ALA A 75 -2.20 2.91 10.70
C ALA A 75 -0.81 3.53 10.91
N PHE A 76 -0.30 4.23 9.89
CA PHE A 76 0.94 5.00 9.98
C PHE A 76 0.67 6.48 9.83
N ARG A 77 1.22 7.26 10.75
CA ARG A 77 1.43 8.68 10.51
C ARG A 77 2.51 8.89 9.43
N PRO A 78 2.51 10.05 8.73
CA PRO A 78 3.47 10.31 7.66
C PRO A 78 4.95 10.17 8.07
N ASP A 79 5.28 10.60 9.29
CA ASP A 79 6.64 10.52 9.85
C ASP A 79 7.07 9.06 10.09
N LEU A 80 6.20 8.23 10.65
CA LEU A 80 6.50 6.81 10.86
C LEU A 80 6.57 6.03 9.54
N LEU A 81 5.72 6.36 8.57
CA LEU A 81 5.80 5.78 7.24
C LEU A 81 7.13 6.13 6.55
N ALA A 82 7.58 7.38 6.69
CA ALA A 82 8.87 7.83 6.16
C ALA A 82 10.04 7.08 6.82
N VAL A 83 10.02 6.90 8.14
CA VAL A 83 11.03 6.10 8.85
C VAL A 83 11.03 4.65 8.36
N GLY A 84 9.87 4.01 8.21
CA GLY A 84 9.78 2.64 7.70
C GLY A 84 10.33 2.50 6.28
N ARG A 85 10.09 3.49 5.41
CA ARG A 85 10.67 3.53 4.05
C ARG A 85 12.17 3.74 4.07
N TRP A 86 12.66 4.64 4.92
CA TRP A 86 14.10 4.87 5.10
C TRP A 86 14.81 3.61 5.62
N MET A 87 14.24 2.92 6.62
CA MET A 87 14.78 1.65 7.12
C MET A 87 14.84 0.57 6.02
N ALA A 88 13.79 0.46 5.21
CA ALA A 88 13.75 -0.48 4.10
C ALA A 88 14.86 -0.23 3.07
N ASP A 89 15.10 1.03 2.72
CA ASP A 89 16.17 1.43 1.82
C ASP A 89 17.56 1.19 2.43
N TYR A 90 17.78 1.71 3.65
CA TYR A 90 19.06 1.65 4.34
C TYR A 90 19.52 0.22 4.63
N TYR A 91 18.61 -0.65 5.08
CA TYR A 91 18.91 -2.04 5.39
C TYR A 91 18.61 -3.01 4.25
N VAL A 92 18.39 -2.51 3.03
CA VAL A 92 18.10 -3.32 1.83
C VAL A 92 17.06 -4.40 2.14
N SER A 93 15.96 -3.97 2.75
CA SER A 93 14.90 -4.83 3.25
C SER A 93 13.59 -4.55 2.51
N PRO A 94 12.77 -5.58 2.21
CA PRO A 94 11.47 -5.37 1.57
C PRO A 94 10.56 -4.45 2.40
N VAL A 95 10.16 -3.31 1.85
CA VAL A 95 9.37 -2.29 2.58
C VAL A 95 8.08 -2.84 3.17
N GLY A 96 7.42 -3.77 2.49
CA GLY A 96 6.21 -4.40 3.01
C GLY A 96 6.45 -5.25 4.26
N LEU A 97 7.62 -5.89 4.39
CA LEU A 97 7.99 -6.63 5.60
C LEU A 97 8.37 -5.68 6.73
N VAL A 98 9.10 -4.60 6.43
CA VAL A 98 9.46 -3.56 7.41
C VAL A 98 8.21 -2.93 8.01
N LEU A 99 7.26 -2.51 7.17
CA LEU A 99 6.00 -1.93 7.63
C LEU A 99 5.14 -2.95 8.39
N ARG A 100 5.14 -4.23 8.00
CA ARG A 100 4.43 -5.27 8.77
C ARG A 100 5.01 -5.46 10.17
N ALA A 101 6.33 -5.42 10.31
CA ALA A 101 7.03 -5.56 11.58
C ALA A 101 6.84 -4.35 12.50
N ALA A 102 6.64 -3.16 11.93
CA ALA A 102 6.36 -1.94 12.69
C ALA A 102 4.93 -1.89 13.26
N LEU A 103 4.01 -2.72 12.74
CA LEU A 103 2.66 -2.85 13.29
C LEU A 103 2.63 -3.85 14.45
N PRO A 104 1.75 -3.65 15.45
CA PRO A 104 1.53 -4.62 16.50
C PRO A 104 1.26 -6.04 15.96
N ALA A 105 1.68 -7.05 16.73
CA ALA A 105 1.26 -8.42 16.47
C ALA A 105 -0.27 -8.51 16.61
N ALA A 106 -0.89 -9.21 15.67
CA ALA A 106 -2.29 -9.60 15.75
C ALA A 106 -2.33 -11.02 16.32
#